data_AF-A0A950ER74-F1
#
_entry.id   AF-A0A950ER74-F1
#
_cell.length_a   1.000
_cell.length_b   1.000
_cell.length_c   1.000
_cell.angle_alpha   90.00
_cell.angle_beta   90.00
_cell.angle_gamma   90.00
#
_symmetry.space_group_name_H-M   'P 1'
#
loop_
_entity.id
_entity.type
_entity.pdbx_description
1 polymer ?
#
loop_
_entity_poly.entity_id
_entity_poly.type
_entity_poly.pdbx_seq_one_letter_code
_entity_poly.pdbx_strand_id
1 'polypeptide(L)' 'GAIVGSGTVSNKDAKRGYCCIAEKRCLEMIEHGQTSTEFMKFGDSVKVEMLDEAGKSIFGAIDQAVAPLAQ' A
#
# COMPACT_ATOMS: atom_id res chain seq x y z
N GLY A 1 -15.44 22.70 1.10
CA GLY A 1 -14.38 21.73 1.42
C GLY A 1 -14.49 20.51 0.54
N ALA A 2 -14.20 20.68 -0.76
CA ALA A 2 -14.05 19.53 -1.65
C ALA A 2 -12.70 18.84 -1.37
N ILE A 3 -12.61 17.54 -1.62
CA ILE A 3 -11.38 16.74 -1.47
C ILE A 3 -10.92 16.32 -2.86
N VAL A 4 -9.63 16.51 -3.15
CA VAL A 4 -8.98 16.03 -4.37
C VAL A 4 -7.86 15.09 -3.96
N GLY A 5 -7.91 13.85 -4.42
CA GLY A 5 -6.87 12.85 -4.17
C GLY A 5 -5.80 12.88 -5.26
N SER A 6 -4.54 12.68 -4.88
CA SER A 6 -3.41 12.55 -5.83
C SER A 6 -3.44 11.26 -6.66
N GLY A 7 -4.18 10.26 -6.17
CA GLY A 7 -4.01 8.87 -6.61
C GLY A 7 -2.88 8.18 -5.85
N THR A 8 -2.65 6.91 -6.18
CA THR A 8 -1.60 6.07 -5.59
C THR A 8 -0.21 6.64 -5.89
N VAL A 9 0.64 6.73 -4.87
CA VAL A 9 2.02 7.22 -5.02
C VAL A 9 2.93 6.05 -5.38
N SER A 10 3.45 6.02 -6.61
CA SER A 10 4.41 5.01 -7.09
C SER A 10 5.77 5.65 -7.42
N ASN A 11 6.85 4.88 -7.26
CA ASN A 11 8.20 5.27 -7.63
C ASN A 11 8.70 4.43 -8.79
N LYS A 12 9.56 4.99 -9.64
CA LYS A 12 10.21 4.24 -10.74
C LYS A 12 11.13 3.12 -10.25
N ASP A 13 11.71 3.28 -9.06
CA ASP A 13 12.60 2.30 -8.44
C ASP A 13 11.80 1.34 -7.55
N ALA A 14 11.66 0.09 -8.00
CA ALA A 14 10.96 -0.95 -7.26
C ALA A 14 11.59 -1.28 -5.89
N LYS A 15 12.86 -0.91 -5.66
CA LYS A 15 13.49 -1.05 -4.33
C LYS A 15 12.87 -0.13 -3.28
N ARG A 16 12.16 0.92 -3.71
CA ARG A 16 11.41 1.84 -2.83
C ARG A 16 9.99 1.36 -2.55
N GLY A 17 9.63 0.17 -3.00
CA GLY A 17 8.32 -0.43 -2.82
C GLY A 17 7.38 -0.20 -4.00
N TYR A 18 6.14 -0.61 -3.80
CA TYR A 18 5.06 -0.58 -4.80
C TYR A 18 3.89 0.23 -4.26
N CYS A 19 3.14 0.88 -5.14
CA CYS A 19 1.99 1.69 -4.75
C CYS A 19 0.77 0.84 -4.38
N CYS A 20 0.70 -0.41 -4.86
CA CYS A 20 -0.33 -1.37 -4.49
C CYS A 20 0.13 -2.83 -4.70
N ILE A 21 -0.59 -3.76 -4.08
CA ILE A 21 -0.34 -5.21 -4.25
C ILE A 21 -0.53 -5.64 -5.71
N ALA A 22 -1.50 -5.04 -6.40
CA ALA A 22 -1.77 -5.36 -7.81
C ALA A 22 -0.60 -5.00 -8.73
N GLU A 23 0.07 -3.85 -8.49
CA GLU A 23 1.27 -3.45 -9.23
C GLU A 23 2.40 -4.46 -9.04
N LYS A 24 2.68 -4.86 -7.78
CA LYS A 24 3.69 -5.88 -7.48
C LYS A 24 3.39 -7.20 -8.20
N ARG A 25 2.15 -7.68 -8.13
CA ARG A 25 1.72 -8.90 -8.81
C ARG A 25 1.88 -8.80 -10.33
N CYS A 26 1.59 -7.65 -10.93
CA CYS A 26 1.79 -7.43 -12.37
C CYS A 26 3.27 -7.57 -12.74
N LEU A 27 4.17 -6.98 -11.96
CA LEU A 27 5.62 -7.09 -12.17
C LEU A 27 6.12 -8.53 -11.99
N GLU A 28 5.65 -9.25 -10.97
CA GLU A 28 5.96 -10.67 -10.79
C GLU A 28 5.52 -11.52 -12.00
N MET A 29 4.34 -11.23 -12.56
CA MET A 29 3.87 -11.90 -13.76
C MET A 29 4.79 -11.62 -14.97
N ILE A 30 5.25 -10.38 -15.14
CA ILE A 30 6.17 -10.00 -16.22
C ILE A 30 7.54 -10.67 -16.04
N GLU A 31 8.07 -10.70 -14.83
CA GLU A 31 9.43 -11.19 -14.52
C GLU A 31 9.52 -12.71 -14.42
N HIS A 32 8.48 -13.37 -13.91
CA HIS A 32 8.52 -14.78 -13.52
C HIS A 32 7.40 -15.62 -14.14
N GLY A 33 6.47 -15.00 -14.89
CA GLY A 33 5.33 -15.69 -15.49
C GLY A 33 4.28 -16.15 -14.48
N GLN A 34 4.43 -15.80 -13.20
CA GLN A 34 3.49 -16.15 -12.13
C GLN A 34 3.54 -15.11 -11.01
N THR A 35 2.41 -14.95 -10.31
CA THR A 35 2.30 -14.07 -9.14
C THR A 35 2.48 -14.87 -7.86
N SER A 36 3.35 -14.41 -6.97
CA SER A 36 3.57 -15.02 -5.65
C SER A 36 2.98 -14.20 -4.51
N THR A 37 2.90 -12.87 -4.66
CA THR A 37 2.37 -11.99 -3.61
C THR A 37 0.85 -12.11 -3.53
N GLU A 38 0.32 -12.48 -2.37
CA GLU A 38 -1.13 -12.56 -2.12
C GLU A 38 -1.76 -11.17 -1.92
N PHE A 39 -3.08 -11.07 -2.14
CA PHE A 39 -3.86 -9.93 -1.66
C PHE A 39 -4.06 -10.00 -0.14
N MET A 40 -4.48 -8.88 0.46
CA MET A 40 -4.78 -8.84 1.88
C MET A 40 -5.89 -9.82 2.24
N LYS A 41 -5.75 -10.45 3.41
CA LYS A 41 -6.68 -11.38 4.03
C LYS A 41 -7.28 -10.77 5.29
N PHE A 42 -8.37 -11.34 5.77
CA PHE A 42 -8.93 -10.93 7.06
C PHE A 42 -7.91 -11.15 8.18
N GLY A 43 -7.75 -10.12 9.01
CA GLY A 43 -6.72 -10.07 10.05
C GLY A 43 -5.43 -9.37 9.64
N ASP A 44 -5.19 -9.13 8.35
CA ASP A 44 -4.06 -8.30 7.91
C ASP A 44 -4.29 -6.84 8.31
N SER A 45 -3.19 -6.12 8.59
CA SER A 45 -3.21 -4.69 8.89
C SER A 45 -2.45 -3.90 7.83
N VAL A 46 -2.94 -2.70 7.52
CA VAL A 46 -2.24 -1.70 6.69
C VAL A 46 -2.02 -0.43 7.50
N LYS A 47 -0.78 0.05 7.47
CA LYS A 47 -0.38 1.33 8.07
C LYS A 47 0.14 2.28 6.98
N VAL A 48 -0.44 3.47 6.90
CA VAL A 48 0.02 4.56 6.02
C VAL A 48 0.37 5.76 6.89
N GLU A 49 1.62 6.21 6.79
CA GLU A 49 2.16 7.29 7.59
C GLU A 49 3.17 8.10 6.78
N MET A 50 3.15 9.43 6.94
CA MET A 50 4.16 10.32 6.40
C MET A 50 5.00 10.89 7.54
N LEU A 51 6.31 10.69 7.46
CA LEU A 51 7.29 11.17 8.42
C LEU A 51 8.05 12.36 7.85
N ASP A 52 8.43 13.30 8.70
CA ASP A 52 9.41 14.33 8.36
C ASP A 52 10.85 13.78 8.38
N GLU A 53 11.83 14.64 8.09
CA GLU A 53 13.25 14.26 8.07
C GLU A 53 13.79 13.81 9.44
N ALA A 54 13.14 14.23 10.53
CA ALA A 54 13.46 13.82 11.89
C ALA A 54 12.73 12.52 12.31
N GLY A 55 11.93 11.93 11.41
CA GLY A 55 11.16 10.71 11.67
C GLY A 55 9.87 10.95 12.44
N LYS A 56 9.40 12.20 12.57
CA LYS A 56 8.16 12.53 13.27
C LYS A 56 6.96 12.49 12.32
N SER A 57 5.86 11.92 12.78
CA SER A 57 4.60 11.85 12.03
C SER A 57 4.05 13.26 11.74
N ILE A 58 3.79 13.54 10.46
CA ILE A 58 3.25 14.85 10.00
C ILE A 58 1.73 14.90 10.17
N PHE A 59 1.04 13.81 9.84
CA PHE A 59 -0.43 13.75 9.81
C PHE A 59 -1.03 12.73 10.80
N GLY A 60 -0.18 12.03 11.56
CA GLY A 60 -0.56 10.77 12.21
C GLY A 60 -0.54 9.60 11.22
N ALA A 61 -0.94 8.42 11.71
CA ALA A 61 -1.00 7.21 10.92
C ALA A 61 -2.45 6.80 10.64
N ILE A 62 -2.73 6.40 9.41
CA ILE A 62 -3.88 5.57 9.09
C ILE A 62 -3.44 4.14 9.40
N ASP A 63 -4.11 3.49 10.35
CA ASP A 63 -3.80 2.13 10.78
C ASP A 63 -5.11 1.32 10.86
N GLN A 64 -5.28 0.37 9.94
CA GLN A 64 -6.54 -0.35 9.77
C GLN A 64 -6.31 -1.83 9.57
N ALA A 65 -7.17 -2.64 10.19
CA ALA A 65 -7.23 -4.08 9.97
C ALA A 65 -8.33 -4.42 8.96
N VAL A 66 -8.04 -5.39 8.09
CA VAL A 66 -9.04 -5.94 7.17
C VAL A 66 -9.97 -6.84 7.97
N ALA A 67 -11.21 -6.40 8.12
CA ALA A 67 -12.25 -7.12 8.83
C ALA A 67 -13.23 -7.77 7.85
N PRO A 68 -13.83 -8.92 8.20
CA PRO A 68 -14.97 -9.46 7.46
C PRO A 68 -16.10 -8.43 7.46
N LEU A 69 -16.92 -8.46 6.41
CA LEU A 69 -18.14 -7.68 6.38
C LEU A 69 -19.00 -8.09 7.59
N ALA A 70 -19.21 -7.15 8.52
CA ALA A 70 -20.16 -7.35 9.61
C ALA A 70 -21.55 -7.51 8.98
N GLN A 71 -22.20 -8.65 9.26
CA GLN A 71 -23.61 -8.87 8.89
C GLN A 71 -24.53 -8.09 9.82
#